data_AF-A0A5N6GVP1-F1
#
_entry.id   AF-A0A5N6GVP1-F1
#
_cell.length_a   1.000
_cell.length_b   1.000
_cell.length_c   1.000
_cell.angle_alpha   90.00
_cell.angle_beta   90.00
_cell.angle_gamma   90.00
#
_symmetry.space_group_name_H-M   'P 1'
#
loop_
_entity.id
_entity.type
_entity.pdbx_description
1 polymer ?
#
loop_
_entity_poly.entity_id
_entity_poly.type
_entity_poly.pdbx_seq_one_letter_code
_entity_poly.pdbx_strand_id
1 'polypeptide(L)'
;MCYDEGTEDAAGPVLPFHWSCFEILTRVLTGSTEISRVNLNALYGVMSALTNHSSLHLSYGNDISRSQGRYWECIPGAEYCAKNPTDTPMVDELFQNLSTDSKFKRPSLEIELRERRPTDPFGQLPLEIAQQICMFLPGDSLKALAQASLSVQMITQDNSFWKRFMQWDMPWLWEFQTLQNQKDVNYKSLYLWLNKMTTPRYGMDDLNLMGVANRRRVWGVCEQLASRYNKTTGQAPAEAMKWGRD
;
A
#
# COMPACT_ATOMS: atom_id res chain seq x y z
N MET A 1 -14.98 -15.40 -30.18
CA MET A 1 -14.26 -15.09 -28.93
C MET A 1 -14.01 -13.60 -28.99
N CYS A 2 -14.84 -12.82 -28.31
CA CYS A 2 -14.73 -11.36 -28.36
C CYS A 2 -13.68 -10.96 -27.32
N TYR A 3 -12.75 -10.08 -27.66
CA TYR A 3 -11.69 -9.53 -26.79
C TYR A 3 -10.41 -10.35 -26.60
N ASP A 4 -10.11 -11.37 -27.41
CA ASP A 4 -8.81 -12.05 -27.33
C ASP A 4 -7.74 -11.39 -28.23
N GLU A 5 -8.16 -10.88 -29.39
CA GLU A 5 -7.28 -10.28 -30.38
C GLU A 5 -7.87 -8.96 -30.90
N GLY A 6 -6.98 -8.02 -31.20
CA GLY A 6 -7.32 -6.73 -31.81
C GLY A 6 -7.79 -6.87 -33.25
N THR A 7 -8.13 -5.74 -33.87
CA THR A 7 -8.54 -5.69 -35.27
C THR A 7 -7.35 -5.89 -36.21
N GLU A 8 -7.61 -6.11 -37.50
CA GLU A 8 -6.55 -6.18 -38.52
C GLU A 8 -5.64 -4.92 -38.51
N ASP A 9 -6.22 -3.75 -38.20
CA ASP A 9 -5.50 -2.47 -38.09
C ASP A 9 -4.68 -2.31 -36.80
N ALA A 10 -4.95 -3.13 -35.77
CA ALA A 10 -4.33 -3.05 -34.45
C ALA A 10 -4.14 -4.46 -33.87
N ALA A 11 -3.35 -5.27 -34.57
CA ALA A 11 -3.08 -6.66 -34.20
C ALA A 11 -2.37 -6.75 -32.83
N GLY A 12 -2.74 -7.77 -32.04
CA GLY A 12 -2.18 -8.03 -30.72
C GLY A 12 -3.25 -8.36 -29.68
N PRO A 13 -2.85 -8.71 -28.45
CA PRO A 13 -3.79 -9.00 -27.37
C PRO A 13 -4.58 -7.75 -26.97
N VAL A 14 -5.87 -7.93 -26.69
CA VAL A 14 -6.71 -6.90 -26.07
C VAL A 14 -6.56 -6.97 -24.55
N LEU A 15 -6.35 -5.83 -23.91
CA LEU A 15 -6.08 -5.73 -22.47
C LEU A 15 -7.15 -4.84 -21.82
N PRO A 16 -8.30 -5.40 -21.42
CA PRO A 16 -9.38 -4.62 -20.83
C PRO A 16 -9.01 -4.14 -19.42
N PHE A 17 -9.44 -2.93 -19.09
CA PHE A 17 -9.25 -2.33 -17.77
C PHE A 17 -10.56 -1.81 -17.21
N HIS A 18 -10.78 -2.06 -15.92
CA HIS A 18 -11.64 -1.18 -15.14
C HIS A 18 -10.92 0.15 -14.91
N TRP A 19 -11.66 1.25 -15.06
CA TRP A 19 -11.10 2.59 -14.86
C TRP A 19 -10.45 2.76 -13.48
N SER A 20 -11.08 2.23 -12.42
CA SER A 20 -10.57 2.29 -11.05
C SER A 20 -9.22 1.56 -10.89
N CYS A 21 -9.05 0.41 -11.53
CA CYS A 21 -7.77 -0.31 -11.52
C CYS A 21 -6.69 0.43 -12.32
N PHE A 22 -7.07 1.06 -13.45
CA PHE A 22 -6.15 1.84 -14.26
C PHE A 22 -5.68 3.13 -13.56
N GLU A 23 -6.55 3.77 -12.79
CA GLU A 23 -6.17 4.89 -11.93
C GLU A 23 -5.12 4.47 -10.90
N ILE A 24 -5.32 3.35 -10.21
CA ILE A 24 -4.36 2.81 -9.25
C ILE A 24 -3.02 2.50 -9.93
N LEU A 25 -3.05 1.87 -11.10
CA LEU A 25 -1.85 1.60 -11.88
C LEU A 25 -1.12 2.90 -12.24
N THR A 26 -1.85 3.93 -12.67
CA THR A 26 -1.27 5.24 -13.00
C THR A 26 -0.57 5.85 -11.79
N ARG A 27 -1.20 5.80 -10.61
CA ARG A 27 -0.61 6.25 -9.34
C ARG A 27 0.67 5.50 -8.99
N VAL A 28 0.68 4.17 -9.17
CA VAL A 28 1.87 3.34 -8.91
C VAL A 28 3.01 3.68 -9.88
N LEU A 29 2.70 3.91 -11.15
CA LEU A 29 3.72 4.17 -12.17
C LEU A 29 4.29 5.60 -12.11
N THR A 30 3.46 6.60 -11.78
CA THR A 30 3.81 8.02 -11.96
C THR A 30 3.72 8.85 -10.68
N GLY A 31 3.13 8.32 -9.61
CA GLY A 31 2.79 9.07 -8.40
C GLY A 31 1.59 10.02 -8.56
N SER A 32 0.90 10.02 -9.70
CA SER A 32 -0.26 10.89 -9.95
C SER A 32 -1.39 10.15 -10.68
N THR A 33 -2.50 10.85 -10.96
CA THR A 33 -3.60 10.35 -11.79
C THR A 33 -3.48 10.79 -13.26
N GLU A 34 -2.39 11.45 -13.64
CA GLU A 34 -2.17 11.98 -14.99
C GLU A 34 -1.74 10.88 -15.95
N ILE A 35 -2.68 10.42 -16.79
CA ILE A 35 -2.45 9.34 -17.77
C ILE A 35 -1.38 9.73 -18.80
N SER A 36 -1.24 11.02 -19.12
CA SER A 36 -0.23 11.53 -20.06
C SER A 36 1.21 11.26 -19.62
N ARG A 37 1.45 10.99 -18.33
CA ARG A 37 2.76 10.62 -17.80
C ARG A 37 3.10 9.14 -17.99
N VAL A 38 2.12 8.32 -18.35
CA VAL A 38 2.32 6.89 -18.59
C VAL A 38 2.76 6.67 -20.03
N ASN A 39 3.89 6.01 -20.22
CA ASN A 39 4.29 5.52 -21.53
C ASN A 39 3.43 4.30 -21.89
N LEU A 40 2.28 4.55 -22.54
CA LEU A 40 1.31 3.52 -22.90
C LEU A 40 1.92 2.43 -23.80
N ASN A 41 2.88 2.78 -24.66
CA ASN A 41 3.55 1.81 -25.53
C ASN A 41 4.41 0.83 -24.71
N ALA A 42 5.20 1.35 -23.76
CA ALA A 42 5.99 0.52 -22.87
C ALA A 42 5.11 -0.34 -21.96
N LEU A 43 4.01 0.24 -21.45
CA LEU A 43 3.03 -0.49 -20.63
C LEU A 43 2.37 -1.63 -21.43
N TYR A 44 1.90 -1.34 -22.63
CA TYR A 44 1.32 -2.34 -23.53
C TYR A 44 2.33 -3.46 -23.82
N GLY A 45 3.58 -3.14 -24.17
CA GLY A 45 4.62 -4.14 -24.40
C GLY A 45 4.86 -5.07 -23.21
N VAL A 46 4.92 -4.50 -21.99
CA VAL A 46 5.10 -5.30 -20.75
C VAL A 46 3.91 -6.21 -20.49
N MET A 47 2.69 -5.71 -20.67
CA MET A 47 1.47 -6.48 -20.44
C MET A 47 1.23 -7.55 -21.51
N SER A 48 1.50 -7.24 -22.77
CA SER A 48 1.42 -8.20 -23.88
C SER A 48 2.42 -9.34 -23.71
N ALA A 49 3.60 -9.09 -23.12
CA ALA A 49 4.54 -10.16 -22.76
C ALA A 49 4.08 -11.01 -21.57
N LEU A 50 3.06 -10.56 -20.83
CA LEU A 50 2.53 -11.22 -19.63
C LEU A 50 1.17 -11.89 -19.86
N THR A 51 0.53 -11.66 -21.00
CA THR A 51 -0.81 -12.17 -21.25
C THR A 51 -0.81 -13.62 -21.72
N ASN A 52 -1.86 -14.36 -21.34
CA ASN A 52 -2.19 -15.68 -21.87
C ASN A 52 -3.56 -15.69 -22.56
N HIS A 53 -3.82 -14.67 -23.36
CA HIS A 53 -5.11 -14.37 -24.01
C HIS A 53 -6.13 -13.74 -23.06
N SER A 54 -6.50 -14.42 -21.96
CA SER A 54 -7.62 -13.99 -21.12
C SER A 54 -7.24 -13.28 -19.81
N SER A 55 -5.96 -13.29 -19.43
CA SER A 55 -5.48 -12.65 -18.20
C SER A 55 -3.99 -12.33 -18.24
N LEU A 56 -3.52 -11.49 -17.33
CA LEU A 56 -2.08 -11.32 -17.13
C LEU A 56 -1.57 -12.35 -16.11
N HIS A 57 -0.38 -12.89 -16.35
CA HIS A 57 0.32 -13.74 -15.39
C HIS A 57 0.89 -12.92 -14.21
N LEU A 58 0.01 -12.52 -13.30
CA LEU A 58 0.32 -11.77 -12.08
C LEU A 58 -0.21 -12.51 -10.85
N SER A 59 0.40 -12.26 -9.70
CA SER A 59 -0.13 -12.75 -8.43
C SER A 59 -1.25 -11.82 -7.94
N TYR A 60 -2.50 -12.22 -8.19
CA TYR A 60 -3.69 -11.44 -7.79
C TYR A 60 -4.14 -11.68 -6.34
N GLY A 61 -3.59 -12.70 -5.68
CA GLY A 61 -3.98 -13.17 -4.35
C GLY A 61 -4.81 -14.47 -4.40
N ASN A 62 -4.71 -15.27 -3.34
CA ASN A 62 -5.28 -16.63 -3.31
C ASN A 62 -6.80 -16.66 -3.58
N ASP A 63 -7.56 -15.73 -3.00
CA ASP A 63 -9.01 -15.71 -3.19
C ASP A 63 -9.39 -15.35 -4.63
N ILE A 64 -8.64 -14.46 -5.29
CA ILE A 64 -8.82 -14.18 -6.74
C ILE A 64 -8.49 -15.41 -7.57
N SER A 65 -7.35 -16.07 -7.29
CA SER A 65 -6.95 -17.27 -8.02
C SER A 65 -7.97 -18.41 -7.89
N ARG A 66 -8.66 -18.49 -6.74
CA ARG A 66 -9.77 -19.44 -6.53
C ARG A 66 -11.04 -19.05 -7.27
N SER A 67 -11.31 -17.75 -7.39
CA SER A 67 -12.43 -17.20 -8.17
C SER A 67 -12.20 -17.20 -9.69
N GLN A 68 -10.95 -17.36 -10.13
CA GLN A 68 -10.56 -17.39 -11.55
C GLN A 68 -10.75 -18.81 -12.13
N GLY A 69 -11.77 -18.96 -12.97
CA GLY A 69 -12.02 -20.17 -13.76
C GLY A 69 -12.46 -19.83 -15.18
N ARG A 70 -13.34 -20.66 -15.76
CA ARG A 70 -14.00 -20.33 -17.05
C ARG A 70 -14.89 -19.09 -16.95
N TYR A 71 -15.43 -18.86 -15.76
CA TYR A 71 -16.20 -17.69 -15.36
C TYR A 71 -15.74 -17.27 -13.97
N TRP A 72 -16.12 -16.05 -13.57
CA TRP A 72 -15.87 -15.56 -12.22
C TRP A 72 -16.77 -16.28 -11.21
N GLU A 73 -16.18 -16.89 -10.19
CA GLU A 73 -16.91 -17.50 -9.09
C GLU A 73 -16.97 -16.57 -7.86
N CYS A 74 -18.19 -16.24 -7.42
CA CYS A 74 -18.41 -15.47 -6.20
C CYS A 74 -18.24 -16.37 -4.98
N ILE A 75 -17.11 -16.23 -4.28
CA ILE A 75 -16.81 -16.99 -3.05
C ILE A 75 -17.29 -16.16 -1.84
N PRO A 76 -18.19 -16.67 -0.98
CA PRO A 76 -18.57 -16.02 0.26
C PRO A 76 -17.33 -15.74 1.14
N GLY A 77 -17.24 -14.56 1.73
CA GLY A 77 -16.08 -14.12 2.50
C GLY A 77 -14.95 -13.49 1.67
N ALA A 78 -15.02 -13.53 0.34
CA ALA A 78 -14.06 -12.88 -0.56
C ALA A 78 -14.62 -11.61 -1.22
N GLU A 79 -15.70 -11.02 -0.68
CA GLU A 79 -16.42 -9.89 -1.26
C GLU A 79 -15.54 -8.65 -1.42
N TYR A 80 -14.52 -8.51 -0.57
CA TYR A 80 -13.53 -7.45 -0.68
C TYR A 80 -12.88 -7.43 -2.08
N CYS A 81 -12.71 -8.58 -2.74
CA CYS A 81 -12.11 -8.69 -4.07
C CYS A 81 -12.90 -7.94 -5.16
N ALA A 82 -14.23 -7.87 -5.01
CA ALA A 82 -15.15 -7.28 -5.97
C ALA A 82 -15.57 -5.85 -5.61
N LYS A 83 -15.21 -5.36 -4.41
CA LYS A 83 -15.59 -4.02 -3.95
C LYS A 83 -14.80 -2.95 -4.70
N ASN A 84 -15.44 -1.84 -5.09
CA ASN A 84 -14.75 -0.78 -5.83
C ASN A 84 -13.56 -0.24 -5.00
N PRO A 85 -12.31 -0.28 -5.54
CA PRO A 85 -11.14 0.13 -4.77
C PRO A 85 -10.98 1.66 -4.67
N THR A 86 -11.62 2.47 -5.52
CA THR A 86 -11.47 3.94 -5.49
C THR A 86 -12.63 4.65 -4.79
N ASP A 87 -13.79 4.01 -4.69
CA ASP A 87 -14.98 4.54 -4.00
C ASP A 87 -14.92 4.22 -2.49
N THR A 88 -14.27 5.10 -1.72
CA THR A 88 -14.05 4.91 -0.28
C THR A 88 -14.38 6.15 0.56
N PRO A 89 -15.61 6.69 0.50
CA PRO A 89 -16.00 7.91 1.22
C PRO A 89 -15.82 7.82 2.74
N MET A 90 -15.87 6.61 3.30
CA MET A 90 -15.65 6.35 4.73
C MET A 90 -14.23 6.65 5.19
N VAL A 91 -13.24 6.67 4.29
CA VAL A 91 -11.85 7.03 4.62
C VAL A 91 -11.75 8.52 4.93
N ASP A 92 -12.44 9.36 4.15
CA ASP A 92 -12.48 10.80 4.39
C ASP A 92 -13.15 11.12 5.72
N GLU A 93 -14.28 10.47 6.03
CA GLU A 93 -14.97 10.61 7.30
C GLU A 93 -14.10 10.15 8.49
N LEU A 94 -13.42 9.00 8.35
CA LEU A 94 -12.49 8.51 9.36
C LEU A 94 -11.41 9.56 9.65
N PHE A 95 -10.81 10.14 8.60
CA PHE A 95 -9.73 11.14 8.71
C PHE A 95 -10.17 12.47 9.28
N GLN A 96 -11.41 12.90 9.02
CA GLN A 96 -12.01 14.07 9.68
C GLN A 96 -12.20 13.83 11.19
N ASN A 97 -12.48 12.60 11.60
CA ASN A 97 -12.83 12.24 12.98
C ASN A 97 -11.66 11.64 13.80
N LEU A 98 -10.44 11.56 13.26
CA LEU A 98 -9.30 10.95 13.96
C LEU A 98 -8.98 11.59 15.32
N SER A 99 -9.14 12.91 15.45
CA SER A 99 -8.84 13.64 16.69
C SER A 99 -9.91 13.44 17.77
N THR A 100 -11.14 13.07 17.39
CA THR A 100 -12.24 12.86 18.32
C THR A 100 -12.36 11.40 18.76
N ASP A 101 -11.94 10.45 17.92
CA ASP A 101 -11.94 9.02 18.25
C ASP A 101 -10.92 8.69 19.35
N SER A 102 -11.43 8.21 20.49
CA SER A 102 -10.62 7.83 21.65
C SER A 102 -9.61 6.72 21.36
N LYS A 103 -9.83 5.88 20.33
CA LYS A 103 -8.90 4.81 19.92
C LYS A 103 -7.58 5.35 19.40
N PHE A 104 -7.59 6.55 18.81
CA PHE A 104 -6.43 7.17 18.20
C PHE A 104 -5.88 8.33 19.00
N LYS A 105 -6.42 8.62 20.19
CA LYS A 105 -5.82 9.62 21.08
C LYS A 105 -4.50 9.10 21.63
N ARG A 106 -3.49 9.98 21.67
CA ARG A 106 -2.19 9.67 22.26
C ARG A 106 -2.34 9.35 23.76
N PRO A 107 -2.07 8.11 24.21
CA PRO A 107 -1.92 7.83 25.62
C PRO A 107 -0.62 8.47 26.11
N SER A 108 -0.63 9.02 27.31
CA SER A 108 0.57 9.41 28.05
C SER A 108 1.30 8.16 28.55
N LEU A 109 2.01 7.46 27.66
CA LEU A 109 2.93 6.40 28.05
C LEU A 109 4.33 7.00 28.13
N GLU A 110 4.67 7.51 29.31
CA GLU A 110 6.07 7.75 29.67
C GLU A 110 6.74 6.39 29.85
N ILE A 111 7.67 6.05 28.96
CA ILE A 111 8.56 4.92 29.20
C ILE A 111 9.51 5.37 30.31
N GLU A 112 9.38 4.80 31.51
CA GLU A 112 10.38 4.94 32.55
C GLU A 112 11.70 4.31 32.06
N LEU A 113 12.59 5.13 31.51
CA LEU A 113 13.97 4.77 31.22
C LEU A 113 14.74 4.69 32.55
N ARG A 114 14.43 3.69 33.38
CA ARG A 114 15.20 3.39 34.59
C ARG A 114 16.63 3.06 34.21
N GLU A 115 17.58 3.99 34.23
CA GLU A 115 19.05 3.86 34.07
C GLU A 115 19.58 2.89 32.98
N ARG A 116 18.70 2.30 32.17
CA ARG A 116 18.96 1.24 31.22
C ARG A 116 19.46 1.91 29.97
N ARG A 117 20.77 1.86 29.77
CA ARG A 117 21.35 2.11 28.46
C ARG A 117 21.06 0.89 27.59
N PRO A 118 20.29 1.03 26.51
CA PRO A 118 20.05 -0.07 25.59
C PRO A 118 21.42 -0.58 25.10
N THR A 119 21.77 -1.82 25.44
CA THR A 119 23.01 -2.47 24.99
C THR A 119 22.81 -3.18 23.65
N ASP A 120 21.61 -3.08 23.08
CA ASP A 120 21.26 -3.73 21.83
C ASP A 120 21.96 -3.06 20.64
N PRO A 121 22.23 -3.80 19.54
CA PRO A 121 23.00 -3.28 18.41
C PRO A 121 22.44 -2.00 17.79
N PHE A 122 21.12 -1.78 17.85
CA PHE A 122 20.50 -0.59 17.29
C PHE A 122 20.77 0.67 18.11
N GLY A 123 21.03 0.53 19.42
CA GLY A 123 21.44 1.63 20.29
C GLY A 123 22.87 2.12 20.05
N GLN A 124 23.69 1.34 19.32
CA GLN A 124 25.05 1.71 18.94
C GLN A 124 25.12 2.42 17.59
N LEU A 125 24.02 2.40 16.82
CA LEU A 125 23.92 3.06 15.53
C LEU A 125 23.49 4.54 15.72
N PRO A 126 23.89 5.44 14.80
CA PRO A 126 23.25 6.75 14.71
C PRO A 126 21.73 6.59 14.56
N LEU A 127 20.97 7.46 15.23
CA LEU A 127 19.51 7.39 15.28
C LEU A 127 18.89 7.31 13.89
N GLU A 128 19.43 8.08 12.95
CA GLU A 128 18.97 8.17 11.57
C GLU A 128 19.11 6.81 10.85
N ILE A 129 20.21 6.10 11.08
CA ILE A 129 20.45 4.78 10.50
C ILE A 129 19.49 3.75 11.11
N ALA A 130 19.32 3.78 12.43
CA ALA A 130 18.37 2.89 13.10
C ALA A 130 16.92 3.14 12.63
N GLN A 131 16.53 4.41 12.47
CA GLN A 131 15.24 4.79 11.89
C GLN A 131 15.09 4.30 10.45
N GLN A 132 16.11 4.44 9.62
CA GLN A 132 16.09 3.92 8.24
C GLN A 132 15.90 2.41 8.20
N ILE A 133 16.63 1.66 9.03
CA ILE A 133 16.44 0.21 9.14
C ILE A 133 14.98 -0.11 9.50
N CYS A 134 14.41 0.61 10.48
CA CYS A 134 13.02 0.43 10.87
C CYS A 134 12.03 0.71 9.71
N MET A 135 12.31 1.71 8.87
CA MET A 135 11.48 2.07 7.71
C MET A 135 11.46 0.99 6.61
N PHE A 136 12.47 0.12 6.55
CA PHE A 136 12.53 -0.98 5.58
C PHE A 136 11.87 -2.28 6.07
N LEU A 137 11.39 -2.32 7.31
CA LEU A 137 10.74 -3.50 7.87
C LEU A 137 9.23 -3.47 7.62
N PRO A 138 8.61 -4.61 7.25
CA PRO A 138 7.15 -4.74 7.28
C PRO A 138 6.60 -4.45 8.68
N GLY A 139 5.39 -3.89 8.78
CA GLY A 139 4.78 -3.49 10.05
C GLY A 139 4.81 -4.54 11.16
N ASP A 140 4.53 -5.80 10.84
CA ASP A 140 4.55 -6.90 11.82
C ASP A 140 5.96 -7.22 12.31
N SER A 141 6.97 -7.14 11.42
CA SER A 141 8.38 -7.31 11.78
C SER A 141 8.88 -6.14 12.61
N LEU A 142 8.48 -4.91 12.29
CA LEU A 142 8.78 -3.71 13.07
C LEU A 142 8.17 -3.81 14.47
N LYS A 143 6.93 -4.28 14.59
CA LYS A 143 6.26 -4.51 15.87
C LYS A 143 7.00 -5.56 16.71
N ALA A 144 7.40 -6.69 16.10
CA ALA A 144 8.17 -7.72 16.80
C ALA A 144 9.55 -7.20 17.23
N LEU A 145 10.22 -6.43 16.38
CA LEU A 145 11.52 -5.85 16.69
C LEU A 145 11.42 -4.81 17.83
N ALA A 146 10.37 -3.98 17.84
CA ALA A 146 10.11 -3.03 18.91
C ALA A 146 9.80 -3.69 20.26
N GLN A 147 9.37 -4.97 20.26
CA GLN A 147 9.22 -5.76 21.48
C GLN A 147 10.56 -6.38 21.94
N ALA A 148 11.47 -6.64 21.01
CA ALA A 148 12.76 -7.29 21.27
C ALA A 148 13.91 -6.30 21.56
N SER A 149 13.84 -5.05 21.08
CA SER A 149 14.86 -4.01 21.27
C SER A 149 14.27 -2.76 21.91
N LEU A 150 14.88 -2.31 23.02
CA LEU A 150 14.51 -1.07 23.69
C LEU A 150 14.83 0.15 22.81
N SER A 151 15.93 0.14 22.07
CA SER A 151 16.28 1.22 21.13
C SER A 151 15.22 1.40 20.05
N VAL A 152 14.76 0.29 19.46
CA VAL A 152 13.68 0.31 18.47
C VAL A 152 12.34 0.68 19.11
N GLN A 153 12.09 0.22 20.34
CA GLN A 153 10.91 0.64 21.10
C GLN A 153 10.85 2.16 21.25
N MET A 154 11.98 2.81 21.58
CA MET A 154 12.08 4.27 21.70
C MET A 154 11.83 4.98 20.37
N ILE A 155 12.42 4.51 19.27
CA ILE A 155 12.15 5.04 17.92
C ILE A 155 10.66 4.98 17.61
N THR A 156 10.02 3.85 17.90
CA THR A 156 8.59 3.64 17.63
C THR A 156 7.65 4.31 18.63
N GLN A 157 8.15 5.16 19.55
CA GLN A 157 7.30 6.07 20.34
C GLN A 157 7.13 7.43 19.66
N ASP A 158 8.01 7.77 18.72
CA ASP A 158 7.92 9.03 18.02
C ASP A 158 6.75 8.99 17.02
N ASN A 159 5.86 9.96 17.15
CA ASN A 159 4.69 10.11 16.29
C ASN A 159 5.11 10.54 14.87
N SER A 160 6.21 11.28 14.75
CA SER A 160 6.74 11.72 13.45
C SER A 160 7.26 10.54 12.63
N PHE A 161 7.92 9.58 13.29
CA PHE A 161 8.32 8.30 12.71
C PHE A 161 7.11 7.56 12.12
N TRP A 162 6.03 7.35 12.89
CA TRP A 162 4.86 6.62 12.39
C TRP A 162 4.14 7.34 11.26
N LYS A 163 4.10 8.67 11.28
CA LYS A 163 3.54 9.44 10.16
C LYS A 163 4.34 9.19 8.87
N ARG A 164 5.67 9.27 8.95
CA ARG A 164 6.56 8.98 7.81
C ARG A 164 6.44 7.52 7.36
N PHE A 165 6.38 6.60 8.32
CA PHE A 165 6.21 5.17 8.06
C PHE A 165 4.90 4.87 7.34
N MET A 166 3.78 5.48 7.75
CA MET A 166 2.50 5.36 7.05
C MET A 166 2.56 5.85 5.60
N GLN A 167 3.21 7.01 5.36
CA GLN A 167 3.37 7.53 3.99
C GLN A 167 4.16 6.56 3.09
N TRP A 168 5.09 5.81 3.69
CA TRP A 168 5.94 4.85 2.99
C TRP A 168 5.29 3.47 2.81
N ASP A 169 4.73 2.90 3.88
CA ASP A 169 4.22 1.52 3.94
C ASP A 169 2.76 1.42 3.45
N MET A 170 2.01 2.53 3.44
CA MET A 170 0.61 2.59 2.99
C MET A 170 0.41 3.59 1.83
N PRO A 171 1.16 3.49 0.71
CA PRO A 171 1.06 4.44 -0.40
C PRO A 171 -0.30 4.35 -1.12
N TRP A 172 -1.00 3.23 -0.99
CA TRP A 172 -2.37 3.04 -1.45
C TRP A 172 -3.41 3.85 -0.66
N LEU A 173 -3.06 4.41 0.50
CA LEU A 173 -3.93 5.29 1.28
C LEU A 173 -3.61 6.76 0.96
N TRP A 174 -3.82 7.15 -0.30
CA TRP A 174 -3.42 8.47 -0.80
C TRP A 174 -4.11 9.64 -0.10
N GLU A 175 -5.28 9.43 0.51
CA GLU A 175 -5.98 10.43 1.32
C GLU A 175 -5.12 10.86 2.53
N PHE A 176 -4.21 10.00 2.98
CA PHE A 176 -3.28 10.31 4.07
C PHE A 176 -2.25 11.38 3.67
N GLN A 177 -1.93 11.50 2.39
CA GLN A 177 -0.98 12.51 1.89
C GLN A 177 -1.55 13.92 2.01
N THR A 178 -2.88 14.06 1.90
CA THR A 178 -3.61 15.33 2.05
C THR A 178 -3.99 15.64 3.50
N LEU A 179 -3.77 14.70 4.43
CA LEU A 179 -4.16 14.86 5.82
C LEU A 179 -3.32 15.95 6.51
N GLN A 180 -4.00 16.99 7.00
CA GLN A 180 -3.37 18.01 7.82
C GLN A 180 -2.82 17.43 9.12
N ASN A 181 -1.73 18.01 9.63
CA ASN A 181 -1.13 17.60 10.90
C ASN A 181 -2.12 17.78 12.06
N GLN A 182 -2.68 16.67 12.54
CA GLN A 182 -3.45 16.64 13.78
C GLN A 182 -2.51 16.30 14.95
N LYS A 183 -2.42 17.19 15.95
CA LYS A 183 -1.46 17.09 17.07
C LYS A 183 -1.79 15.95 18.05
N ASP A 184 -3.07 15.62 18.20
CA ASP A 184 -3.54 14.71 19.25
C ASP A 184 -3.65 13.25 18.79
N VAL A 185 -3.39 12.98 17.52
CA VAL A 185 -3.48 11.65 16.91
C VAL A 185 -2.23 10.84 17.21
N ASN A 186 -2.44 9.60 17.67
CA ASN A 186 -1.46 8.56 17.82
C ASN A 186 -1.33 7.78 16.50
N TYR A 187 -0.37 8.17 15.66
CA TYR A 187 -0.14 7.53 14.37
C TYR A 187 0.29 6.07 14.50
N LYS A 188 0.89 5.65 15.63
CA LYS A 188 1.18 4.23 15.90
C LYS A 188 -0.10 3.41 16.00
N SER A 189 -1.04 3.85 16.83
CA SER A 189 -2.33 3.17 17.01
C SER A 189 -3.13 3.17 15.71
N LEU A 190 -3.13 4.31 15.00
CA LEU A 190 -3.78 4.44 13.72
C LEU A 190 -3.20 3.48 12.68
N TYR A 191 -1.87 3.43 12.54
CA TYR A 191 -1.18 2.49 11.66
C TYR A 191 -1.56 1.04 11.96
N LEU A 192 -1.44 0.62 13.22
CA LEU A 192 -1.71 -0.77 13.60
C LEU A 192 -3.17 -1.16 13.34
N TRP A 193 -4.11 -0.25 13.60
CA TRP A 193 -5.52 -0.46 13.33
C TRP A 193 -5.81 -0.51 11.82
N LEU A 194 -5.31 0.46 11.05
CA LEU A 194 -5.48 0.49 9.58
C LEU A 194 -4.87 -0.74 8.94
N ASN A 195 -3.64 -1.12 9.33
CA ASN A 195 -2.98 -2.31 8.79
C ASN A 195 -3.85 -3.56 9.04
N LYS A 196 -4.37 -3.72 10.25
CA LYS A 196 -5.25 -4.85 10.60
C LYS A 196 -6.56 -4.85 9.79
N MET A 197 -7.23 -3.70 9.68
CA MET A 197 -8.55 -3.63 9.06
C MET A 197 -8.52 -3.67 7.53
N THR A 198 -7.40 -3.25 6.92
CA THR A 198 -7.25 -3.18 5.46
C THR A 198 -6.42 -4.33 4.89
N THR A 199 -5.87 -5.22 5.73
CA THR A 199 -5.19 -6.43 5.25
C THR A 199 -6.22 -7.33 4.57
N PRO A 200 -6.06 -7.66 3.27
CA PRO A 200 -6.95 -8.56 2.57
C PRO A 200 -6.99 -9.92 3.27
N ARG A 201 -8.17 -10.33 3.73
CA ARG A 201 -8.38 -11.62 4.38
C ARG A 201 -9.75 -12.19 4.02
N TYR A 202 -9.81 -13.51 3.90
CA TYR A 202 -11.08 -14.22 3.83
C TYR A 202 -11.94 -13.93 5.07
N GLY A 203 -13.23 -13.67 4.86
CA GLY A 203 -14.17 -13.33 5.93
C GLY A 203 -13.85 -11.98 6.57
N MET A 204 -13.59 -10.94 5.77
CA MET A 204 -13.48 -9.58 6.29
C MET A 204 -14.82 -9.11 6.86
N ASP A 205 -14.84 -8.82 8.16
CA ASP A 205 -16.06 -8.42 8.87
C ASP A 205 -16.40 -6.93 8.71
N ASP A 206 -15.42 -6.10 8.32
CA ASP A 206 -15.59 -4.66 8.20
C ASP A 206 -16.00 -4.27 6.77
N LEU A 207 -17.31 -4.12 6.57
CA LEU A 207 -17.89 -3.81 5.27
C LEU A 207 -17.43 -2.44 4.73
N ASN A 208 -17.07 -1.51 5.62
CA ASN A 208 -16.74 -0.13 5.25
C ASN A 208 -15.32 -0.02 4.68
N LEU A 209 -14.42 -0.93 5.08
CA LEU A 209 -13.02 -0.91 4.64
C LEU A 209 -12.69 -1.97 3.58
N MET A 210 -13.66 -2.75 3.13
CA MET A 210 -13.47 -3.73 2.04
C MET A 210 -12.95 -3.09 0.75
N GLY A 211 -13.43 -1.90 0.38
CA GLY A 211 -12.92 -1.18 -0.81
C GLY A 211 -11.44 -0.82 -0.66
N VAL A 212 -11.05 -0.37 0.54
CA VAL A 212 -9.66 -0.04 0.87
C VAL A 212 -8.77 -1.29 0.87
N ALA A 213 -9.26 -2.41 1.40
CA ALA A 213 -8.55 -3.69 1.32
C ALA A 213 -8.37 -4.15 -0.13
N ASN A 214 -9.39 -3.96 -0.98
CA ASN A 214 -9.25 -4.24 -2.41
C ASN A 214 -8.22 -3.34 -3.06
N ARG A 215 -8.21 -2.05 -2.72
CA ARG A 215 -7.23 -1.08 -3.21
C ARG A 215 -5.82 -1.50 -2.85
N ARG A 216 -5.56 -1.86 -1.59
CA ARG A 216 -4.27 -2.38 -1.13
C ARG A 216 -3.82 -3.61 -1.93
N ARG A 217 -4.74 -4.54 -2.20
CA ARG A 217 -4.47 -5.71 -3.04
C ARG A 217 -4.12 -5.32 -4.48
N VAL A 218 -4.95 -4.50 -5.13
CA VAL A 218 -4.73 -4.04 -6.50
C VAL A 218 -3.42 -3.27 -6.62
N TRP A 219 -3.08 -2.45 -5.63
CA TRP A 219 -1.79 -1.76 -5.56
C TRP A 219 -0.62 -2.73 -5.64
N GLY A 220 -0.62 -3.80 -4.83
CA GLY A 220 0.42 -4.84 -4.89
C GLY A 220 0.48 -5.61 -6.23
N VAL A 221 -0.64 -5.72 -6.96
CA VAL A 221 -0.65 -6.25 -8.33
C VAL A 221 0.00 -5.26 -9.30
N CYS A 222 -0.32 -3.97 -9.17
CA CYS A 222 0.27 -2.91 -9.98
C CYS A 222 1.79 -2.75 -9.73
N GLU A 223 2.28 -2.96 -8.51
CA GLU A 223 3.71 -2.93 -8.19
C GLU A 223 4.51 -4.03 -8.93
N GLN A 224 3.90 -5.21 -9.12
CA GLN A 224 4.50 -6.28 -9.94
C GLN A 224 4.70 -5.85 -11.39
N LEU A 225 3.75 -5.08 -11.95
CA LEU A 225 3.86 -4.50 -13.29
C LEU A 225 4.87 -3.35 -13.32
N ALA A 226 4.85 -2.47 -12.31
CA ALA A 226 5.73 -1.31 -12.21
C ALA A 226 7.21 -1.71 -12.24
N SER A 227 7.58 -2.78 -11.53
CA SER A 227 8.95 -3.32 -11.54
C SER A 227 9.44 -3.66 -12.96
N ARG A 228 8.55 -4.14 -13.84
CA ARG A 228 8.88 -4.49 -15.23
C ARG A 228 8.85 -3.26 -16.13
N TYR A 229 7.85 -2.42 -15.97
CA TYR A 229 7.71 -1.16 -16.70
C TYR A 229 8.93 -0.25 -16.51
N ASN A 230 9.39 -0.06 -15.27
CA ASN A 230 10.54 0.78 -14.94
C ASN A 230 11.85 0.27 -15.59
N LYS A 231 12.01 -1.05 -15.73
CA LYS A 231 13.15 -1.64 -16.46
C LYS A 231 13.12 -1.31 -17.94
N THR A 232 11.94 -1.29 -18.55
CA THR A 232 11.76 -1.01 -19.98
C THR A 232 11.91 0.47 -20.32
N THR A 233 11.41 1.38 -19.46
CA THR A 233 11.46 2.81 -19.70
C THR A 233 12.75 3.48 -19.24
N GLY A 234 13.64 2.74 -18.56
CA GLY A 234 14.81 3.32 -17.89
C GLY A 234 14.44 4.34 -16.81
N GLN A 235 13.15 4.43 -16.44
CA GLN A 235 12.72 5.24 -15.32
C GLN A 235 13.16 4.53 -14.05
N ALA A 236 13.95 5.22 -13.23
CA ALA A 236 14.06 4.83 -11.82
C ALA A 236 12.64 4.76 -11.24
N PRO A 237 12.32 3.77 -10.38
CA PRO A 237 11.01 3.71 -9.73
C PRO A 237 10.66 5.08 -9.16
N ALA A 238 9.44 5.55 -9.45
CA ALA A 238 8.93 6.87 -9.10
C ALA A 238 9.52 7.31 -7.76
N GLU A 239 10.41 8.30 -7.85
CA GLU A 239 11.38 8.76 -6.85
C GLU A 239 11.23 8.09 -5.48
N ALA A 240 12.12 7.15 -5.16
CA ALA A 240 12.60 7.03 -3.78
C ALA A 240 13.13 8.42 -3.41
N MET A 241 12.24 9.20 -2.80
CA MET A 241 12.29 10.65 -2.65
C MET A 241 13.68 11.10 -2.21
N LYS A 242 14.21 12.13 -2.89
CA LYS A 242 15.50 12.77 -2.61
C LYS A 242 15.68 12.95 -1.10
N TRP A 243 16.53 12.12 -0.49
CA TRP A 243 16.94 12.29 0.89
C TRP A 243 17.97 13.42 0.94
N GLY A 244 17.56 14.54 1.54
CA GLY A 244 18.42 15.68 1.83
C GLY A 244 18.35 16.80 0.79
N ARG A 245 17.59 17.84 1.12
CA ARG A 245 18.16 19.19 1.29
C ARG A 245 17.15 20.08 2.04
N ASP A 246 17.70 20.61 3.13
CA ASP A 246 17.29 21.69 4.04
C ASP A 246 16.00 21.54 4.86
#